data_AF-A0A9D6LQ02-F1
#
_entry.id   AF-A0A9D6LQ02-F1
#
_cell.length_a   1.000
_cell.length_b   1.000
_cell.length_c   1.000
_cell.angle_alpha   90.00
_cell.angle_beta   90.00
_cell.angle_gamma   90.00
#
_symmetry.space_group_name_H-M   'P 1'
#
loop_
_entity.id
_entity.type
_entity.pdbx_description
1 polymer ?
#
loop_
_entity_poly.entity_id
_entity_poly.type
_entity_poly.pdbx_seq_one_letter_code
_entity_poly.pdbx_strand_id
1 'polypeptide(L)'
;MLDPKLASCKGKCIALITLIFASGMAAGAFGLELAERYWLRPGTTLSLNGPDKVLAVQHLSHELDLDETQARAIENILDELIMEQANLMAEFKNSRLTSHKQIIQVLNEDQRKRYQKIVSELNSRQRD
;
A
#
# COMPACT_ATOMS: atom_id res chain seq x y z
N MET A 1 -10.89 55.71 -7.06
CA MET A 1 -10.93 55.35 -8.49
C MET A 1 -9.87 54.28 -8.69
N LEU A 2 -10.24 52.99 -8.64
CA LEU A 2 -9.27 51.88 -8.76
C LEU A 2 -8.96 51.64 -10.24
N ASP A 3 -7.68 51.67 -10.60
CA ASP A 3 -7.22 51.45 -11.96
C ASP A 3 -7.64 50.08 -12.52
N PRO A 4 -8.37 50.03 -13.65
CA PRO A 4 -8.87 48.77 -14.25
C PRO A 4 -7.75 47.83 -14.71
N LYS A 5 -6.52 48.34 -14.85
CA LYS A 5 -5.34 47.53 -15.20
C LYS A 5 -4.82 46.70 -14.03
N LEU A 6 -5.01 47.13 -12.78
CA LEU A 6 -4.55 46.43 -11.58
C LEU A 6 -5.39 45.18 -11.29
N ALA A 7 -6.70 45.24 -11.57
CA ALA A 7 -7.62 44.12 -11.44
C ALA A 7 -7.36 43.03 -12.51
N SER A 8 -7.04 43.43 -13.74
CA SER A 8 -6.71 42.50 -14.84
C SER A 8 -5.41 41.72 -14.56
N CYS A 9 -4.41 42.37 -13.95
CA CYS A 9 -3.15 41.70 -13.60
C CYS A 9 -3.33 40.69 -12.47
N LYS A 10 -4.12 41.02 -11.43
CA LYS A 10 -4.47 40.07 -10.36
C LYS A 10 -5.19 38.84 -10.89
N GLY A 11 -6.16 39.01 -11.78
CA GLY A 11 -6.88 37.88 -12.41
C GLY A 11 -5.96 36.96 -13.21
N LYS A 12 -5.00 37.53 -13.94
CA LYS A 12 -4.00 36.77 -14.72
C LYS A 12 -3.02 36.01 -13.82
N CYS A 13 -2.56 36.62 -12.72
CA CYS A 13 -1.69 35.95 -11.76
C CYS A 13 -2.40 34.77 -11.08
N ILE A 14 -3.65 34.96 -10.66
CA ILE A 14 -4.45 33.89 -10.06
C ILE A 14 -4.65 32.75 -11.07
N ALA A 15 -5.04 33.07 -12.31
CA ALA A 15 -5.23 32.07 -13.35
C ALA A 15 -3.94 31.25 -13.64
N LEU A 16 -2.77 31.90 -13.68
CA LEU A 16 -1.49 31.21 -13.87
C LEU A 16 -1.15 30.29 -12.69
N ILE A 17 -1.37 30.74 -11.45
CA ILE A 17 -1.12 29.92 -10.26
C ILE A 17 -2.05 28.70 -10.24
N THR A 18 -3.33 28.89 -10.56
CA THR A 18 -4.30 27.78 -10.65
C THR A 18 -3.93 26.79 -11.74
N LEU A 19 -3.43 27.26 -12.89
CA LEU A 19 -3.02 26.39 -14.00
C LEU A 19 -1.77 25.57 -13.65
N ILE A 20 -0.77 26.18 -13.02
CA ILE A 20 0.42 25.47 -12.55
C ILE A 20 0.03 24.44 -11.49
N PHE A 21 -0.84 24.82 -10.54
CA PHE A 21 -1.33 23.91 -9.51
C PHE A 21 -2.12 22.73 -10.11
N ALA A 22 -3.00 22.99 -11.07
CA ALA A 22 -3.76 21.95 -11.77
C ALA A 22 -2.84 21.00 -12.55
N SER A 23 -1.79 21.52 -13.19
CA SER A 23 -0.80 20.68 -13.88
C SER A 23 0.02 19.81 -12.92
N GLY A 24 0.38 20.34 -11.75
CA GLY A 24 1.03 19.58 -10.68
C GLY A 24 0.13 18.49 -10.07
N MET A 25 -1.15 18.79 -9.86
CA MET A 25 -2.13 17.78 -9.40
C MET A 25 -2.33 16.67 -10.42
N ALA A 26 -2.43 17.01 -11.71
CA ALA A 26 -2.55 16.02 -12.78
C ALA A 26 -1.29 15.14 -12.84
N ALA A 27 -0.09 15.73 -12.82
CA ALA A 27 1.16 14.97 -12.81
C ALA A 27 1.31 14.08 -11.56
N GLY A 28 0.86 14.54 -10.39
CA GLY A 28 0.85 13.74 -9.17
C GLY A 28 -0.13 12.57 -9.22
N ALA A 29 -1.36 12.80 -9.71
CA ALA A 29 -2.37 11.75 -9.87
C ALA A 29 -1.95 10.70 -10.90
N PHE A 30 -1.47 11.13 -12.07
CA PHE A 30 -0.93 10.22 -13.09
C PHE A 30 0.33 9.49 -12.62
N GLY A 31 1.22 10.18 -11.88
CA GLY A 31 2.41 9.57 -11.29
C GLY A 31 2.09 8.49 -10.27
N LEU A 32 1.06 8.71 -9.44
CA LEU A 32 0.55 7.71 -8.50
C LEU A 32 -0.10 6.53 -9.22
N GLU A 33 -0.89 6.75 -10.26
CA GLU A 33 -1.52 5.69 -11.04
C GLU A 33 -0.48 4.82 -11.78
N LEU A 34 0.59 5.44 -12.32
CA LEU A 34 1.72 4.71 -12.91
C LEU A 34 2.56 3.98 -11.87
N ALA A 35 2.85 4.58 -10.72
CA ALA A 35 3.54 3.93 -9.62
C ALA A 35 2.72 2.76 -9.06
N GLU A 36 1.40 2.90 -9.00
CA GLU A 36 0.51 1.82 -8.58
C GLU A 36 0.53 0.68 -9.58
N ARG A 37 0.55 0.99 -10.87
CA ARG A 37 0.52 -0.01 -11.94
C ARG A 37 1.86 -0.73 -12.19
N TYR A 38 2.99 -0.07 -11.93
CA TYR A 38 4.34 -0.60 -12.20
C TYR A 38 5.14 -0.99 -10.94
N TRP A 39 4.90 -0.35 -9.80
CA TRP A 39 5.66 -0.59 -8.56
C TRP A 39 4.80 -1.21 -7.44
N LEU A 40 3.52 -0.84 -7.33
CA LEU A 40 2.63 -1.37 -6.29
C LEU A 40 1.73 -2.51 -6.78
N ARG A 41 1.69 -2.82 -8.08
CA ARG A 41 1.15 -4.09 -8.55
C ARG A 41 2.13 -5.16 -8.08
N PRO A 42 1.80 -5.92 -7.03
CA PRO A 42 2.62 -7.06 -6.73
C PRO A 42 2.34 -8.03 -7.89
N GLY A 43 3.38 -8.35 -8.67
CA GLY A 43 3.24 -9.08 -9.93
C GLY A 43 2.29 -10.26 -9.75
N THR A 44 1.15 -10.22 -10.45
CA THR A 44 0.08 -11.24 -10.45
C THR A 44 0.07 -12.11 -9.19
N THR A 45 -0.06 -11.51 -8.00
CA THR A 45 0.02 -12.31 -6.77
C THR A 45 -1.23 -13.14 -6.67
N LEU A 46 -1.08 -14.44 -6.89
CA LEU A 46 -2.05 -15.43 -6.48
C LEU A 46 -2.32 -15.19 -4.99
N SER A 47 -3.56 -14.80 -4.66
CA SER A 47 -4.01 -14.71 -3.26
C SER A 47 -4.02 -16.13 -2.73
N LEU A 48 -2.94 -16.52 -2.05
CA LEU A 48 -2.67 -17.88 -1.59
C LEU A 48 -3.13 -18.06 -0.14
N ASN A 49 -4.40 -17.74 0.14
CA ASN A 49 -5.00 -18.22 1.38
C ASN A 49 -5.29 -19.72 1.23
N GLY A 50 -5.24 -20.49 2.33
CA GLY A 50 -5.42 -21.96 2.30
C GLY A 50 -6.50 -22.51 1.35
N PRO A 51 -7.75 -22.01 1.35
CA PRO A 51 -8.78 -22.47 0.40
C PRO A 51 -8.53 -22.03 -1.05
N ASP A 52 -7.88 -20.89 -1.25
CA ASP A 52 -7.54 -20.34 -2.57
C ASP A 52 -6.38 -21.12 -3.22
N LYS A 53 -5.49 -21.72 -2.43
CA LYS A 53 -4.39 -22.58 -2.91
C LYS A 53 -4.91 -23.80 -3.67
N VAL A 54 -5.88 -24.51 -3.10
CA VAL A 54 -6.45 -25.73 -3.73
C VAL A 54 -7.13 -25.38 -5.04
N LEU A 55 -7.87 -24.27 -5.06
CA LEU A 55 -8.52 -23.75 -6.27
C LEU A 55 -7.49 -23.30 -7.31
N ALA A 56 -6.37 -22.70 -6.89
CA ALA A 56 -5.29 -22.29 -7.76
C ALA A 56 -4.60 -23.50 -8.41
N VAL A 57 -4.24 -24.53 -7.63
CA VAL A 57 -3.64 -25.75 -8.17
C VAL A 57 -4.61 -26.44 -9.12
N GLN A 58 -5.90 -26.55 -8.76
CA GLN A 58 -6.92 -27.15 -9.62
C GLN A 58 -7.09 -26.40 -10.94
N HIS A 59 -7.13 -25.06 -10.88
CA HIS A 59 -7.23 -24.21 -12.06
C HIS A 59 -5.98 -24.31 -12.94
N LEU A 60 -4.79 -24.31 -12.34
CA LEU A 60 -3.52 -24.48 -13.06
C LEU A 60 -3.42 -25.87 -13.70
N SER A 61 -3.84 -26.92 -12.99
CA SER A 61 -3.86 -28.28 -13.53
C SER A 61 -4.80 -28.43 -14.72
N HIS A 62 -5.94 -27.74 -14.69
CA HIS A 62 -6.90 -27.77 -15.80
C HIS A 62 -6.44 -26.95 -17.01
N GLU A 63 -5.90 -25.75 -16.79
CA GLU A 63 -5.54 -24.83 -17.87
C GLU A 63 -4.21 -25.21 -18.58
N LEU A 64 -3.29 -25.85 -17.85
CA LEU A 64 -1.96 -26.22 -18.34
C LEU A 64 -1.81 -27.72 -18.64
N ASP A 65 -2.88 -28.51 -18.50
CA ASP A 65 -2.87 -29.97 -18.62
C ASP A 65 -1.72 -30.62 -17.80
N LEU A 66 -1.63 -30.25 -16.52
CA LEU A 66 -0.56 -30.74 -15.66
C LEU A 66 -0.74 -32.23 -15.33
N ASP A 67 0.34 -32.98 -15.37
CA ASP A 67 0.36 -34.34 -14.83
C ASP A 67 0.39 -34.35 -13.29
N GLU A 68 0.13 -35.50 -12.65
CA GLU A 68 0.10 -35.61 -11.19
C GLU A 68 1.43 -35.22 -10.53
N THR A 69 2.57 -35.48 -11.19
CA THR A 69 3.88 -35.11 -10.68
C THR A 69 4.10 -33.60 -10.70
N GLN A 70 3.67 -32.93 -11.76
CA GLN A 70 3.73 -31.48 -11.92
C GLN A 70 2.78 -30.79 -10.96
N ALA A 71 1.54 -31.29 -10.81
CA ALA A 71 0.57 -30.73 -9.87
C ALA A 71 1.09 -30.78 -8.42
N ARG A 72 1.69 -31.91 -8.01
CA ARG A 72 2.34 -32.03 -6.68
C ARG A 72 3.54 -31.11 -6.52
N ALA A 73 4.35 -30.94 -7.57
CA ALA A 73 5.49 -30.03 -7.53
C ALA A 73 5.03 -28.57 -7.34
N ILE A 74 3.99 -28.14 -8.05
CA ILE A 74 3.39 -26.81 -7.89
C ILE A 74 2.79 -26.67 -6.48
N GLU A 75 2.09 -27.69 -6.00
CA GLU A 75 1.51 -27.67 -4.65
C GLU A 75 2.57 -27.44 -3.57
N ASN A 76 3.72 -28.14 -3.66
CA ASN A 76 4.84 -27.98 -2.73
C ASN A 76 5.44 -26.57 -2.80
N ILE A 77 5.63 -26.02 -4.01
CA ILE A 77 6.14 -24.65 -4.19
C ILE A 77 5.19 -23.63 -3.55
N LEU A 78 3.89 -23.82 -3.73
CA LEU A 78 2.89 -22.94 -3.13
C LEU A 78 2.85 -23.04 -1.60
N ASP A 79 3.03 -24.24 -1.04
CA ASP A 79 3.16 -24.42 0.42
C ASP A 79 4.38 -23.70 0.98
N GLU A 80 5.52 -23.84 0.32
CA GLU A 80 6.75 -23.16 0.72
C GLU A 80 6.58 -21.64 0.70
N LEU A 81 5.95 -21.10 -0.35
CA LEU A 81 5.63 -19.67 -0.45
C LEU A 81 4.70 -19.19 0.66
N ILE A 82 3.66 -19.96 1.00
CA ILE A 82 2.74 -19.63 2.10
C ILE A 82 3.49 -19.60 3.43
N MET A 83 4.35 -20.60 3.68
CA MET A 83 5.15 -20.65 4.89
C MET A 83 6.14 -19.49 5.00
N GLU A 84 6.85 -19.18 3.90
CA GLU A 84 7.78 -18.05 3.85
C GLU A 84 7.05 -16.73 4.12
N GLN A 85 5.90 -16.52 3.48
CA GLN A 85 5.08 -15.34 3.70
C GLN A 85 4.62 -15.23 5.16
N ALA A 86 4.18 -16.33 5.76
CA ALA A 86 3.77 -16.35 7.16
C ALA A 86 4.93 -15.99 8.11
N ASN A 87 6.13 -16.50 7.84
CA ASN A 87 7.33 -16.18 8.61
C ASN A 87 7.69 -14.69 8.49
N LEU A 88 7.73 -14.15 7.28
CA LEU A 88 8.00 -12.73 7.04
C LEU A 88 6.99 -11.82 7.75
N MET A 89 5.71 -12.19 7.73
CA MET A 89 4.67 -11.45 8.44
C MET A 89 4.86 -11.49 9.97
N ALA A 90 5.30 -12.62 10.51
CA ALA A 90 5.61 -12.74 11.93
C ALA A 90 6.82 -11.88 12.33
N GLU A 91 7.88 -11.87 11.52
CA GLU A 91 9.04 -11.01 11.71
C GLU A 91 8.68 -9.53 11.65
N PHE A 92 7.88 -9.14 10.65
CA PHE A 92 7.41 -7.77 10.51
C PHE A 92 6.58 -7.33 11.73
N LYS A 93 5.69 -8.20 12.22
CA LYS A 93 4.91 -7.95 13.45
C LYS A 93 5.82 -7.75 14.67
N ASN A 94 6.83 -8.59 14.83
CA ASN A 94 7.81 -8.46 15.92
C ASN A 94 8.61 -7.16 15.81
N SER A 95 9.06 -6.80 14.60
CA SER A 95 9.75 -5.54 14.32
C SER A 95 8.88 -4.32 14.65
N ARG A 96 7.59 -4.34 14.31
CA ARG A 96 6.64 -3.28 14.67
C ARG A 96 6.48 -3.12 16.18
N LEU A 97 6.38 -4.22 16.93
CA LEU A 97 6.29 -4.19 18.39
C LEU A 97 7.56 -3.61 19.02
N THR A 98 8.73 -4.00 18.52
CA THR A 98 10.02 -3.48 18.98
C THR A 98 10.13 -1.98 18.72
N SER A 99 9.81 -1.55 17.49
CA SER A 99 9.81 -0.14 17.10
C SER A 99 8.84 0.69 17.94
N HIS A 100 7.65 0.15 18.23
CA HIS A 100 6.67 0.80 19.09
C HIS A 100 7.20 1.03 20.52
N LYS A 101 7.89 0.03 21.10
CA LYS A 101 8.54 0.16 22.41
C LYS A 101 9.65 1.22 22.39
N GLN A 102 10.48 1.23 21.35
CA GLN A 102 11.54 2.23 21.18
C GLN A 102 10.99 3.65 21.11
N ILE A 103 9.90 3.86 20.36
CA ILE A 103 9.23 5.17 20.29
C ILE A 103 8.78 5.60 21.69
N ILE A 104 8.08 4.74 22.44
CA ILE A 104 7.62 5.06 23.80
C ILE A 104 8.78 5.46 24.73
N GLN A 105 9.94 4.82 24.60
CA GLN A 105 11.11 5.11 25.44
C GLN A 105 11.66 6.53 25.24
N VAL A 106 11.58 7.07 24.03
CA VAL A 106 12.08 8.43 23.71
C VAL A 106 11.08 9.53 24.10
N LEU A 107 9.80 9.19 24.22
CA LEU A 107 8.74 10.15 24.55
C LEU A 107 8.64 10.42 26.06
N ASN A 108 8.29 11.67 26.40
CA ASN A 108 7.86 12.03 27.75
C ASN A 108 6.40 11.59 28.02
N GLU A 109 5.95 11.72 29.27
CA GLU A 109 4.68 11.16 29.71
C GLU A 109 3.45 11.73 28.98
N ASP A 110 3.43 13.04 28.71
CA ASP A 110 2.34 13.68 27.96
C ASP A 110 2.35 13.28 26.48
N GLN A 111 3.54 13.14 25.89
CA GLN A 111 3.71 12.68 24.51
C GLN A 111 3.30 11.21 24.35
N ARG A 112 3.57 10.35 25.34
CA ARG A 112 3.15 8.93 25.34
C ARG A 112 1.63 8.79 25.26
N LYS A 113 0.89 9.55 26.08
CA LYS A 113 -0.58 9.54 26.08
C LYS A 113 -1.15 9.96 24.72
N ARG A 114 -0.58 11.00 24.11
CA ARG A 114 -0.98 11.47 22.77
C ARG A 114 -0.66 10.43 21.69
N TYR A 115 0.53 9.84 21.75
CA TYR A 115 0.97 8.81 20.80
C TYR A 115 0.08 7.56 20.85
N GLN A 116 -0.28 7.07 22.04
CA GLN A 116 -1.20 5.94 22.19
C GLN A 116 -2.57 6.23 21.56
N LYS A 117 -3.09 7.45 21.73
CA LYS A 117 -4.35 7.87 21.11
C LYS A 117 -4.25 7.87 19.58
N ILE A 118 -3.18 8.44 19.02
CA ILE A 118 -2.92 8.47 17.56
C ILE A 118 -2.84 7.04 17.00
N VAL A 119 -2.08 6.14 17.65
CA VAL A 119 -1.94 4.75 17.19
C VAL A 119 -3.27 4.00 17.22
N SER A 120 -4.09 4.23 18.25
CA SER A 120 -5.43 3.63 18.35
C SER A 120 -6.34 4.08 17.20
N GLU A 121 -6.38 5.39 16.92
CA GLU A 121 -7.19 5.96 15.83
C GLU A 121 -6.72 5.51 14.44
N LEU A 122 -5.40 5.35 14.23
CA LEU A 122 -4.87 4.82 12.96
C LEU A 122 -5.26 3.34 12.77
N ASN A 123 -5.19 2.54 13.83
CA ASN A 123 -5.55 1.12 13.78
C ASN A 123 -7.06 0.87 13.63
N SER A 124 -7.93 1.81 14.03
CA SER A 124 -9.37 1.69 13.79
C SER A 124 -9.71 2.01 12.33
N ARG A 125 -9.08 3.03 11.73
CA ARG A 125 -9.31 3.40 10.32
C ARG A 125 -8.82 2.38 9.29
N GLN A 126 -7.89 1.50 9.67
CA GLN A 126 -7.44 0.40 8.80
C GLN A 126 -8.35 -0.83 8.85
N ARG A 127 -9.31 -0.88 9.79
CA ARG A 127 -10.27 -1.99 9.95
C ARG A 127 -11.66 -1.70 9.36
N ASP A 128 -11.91 -0.45 8.99
CA ASP A 128 -13.10 0.02 8.27
C ASP A 128 -12.78 0.12 6.76
#